data_AF-A0A8C1G791-F1
#
_entry.id   AF-A0A8C1G791-F1
#
_cell.length_a   1.000
_cell.length_b   1.000
_cell.length_c   1.000
_cell.angle_alpha   90.00
_cell.angle_beta   90.00
_cell.angle_gamma   90.00
#
_symmetry.space_group_name_H-M   'P 1'
#
loop_
_entity.id
_entity.type
_entity.pdbx_description
1 polymer ?
#
loop_
_entity_poly.entity_id
_entity_poly.type
_entity_poly.pdbx_seq_one_letter_code
_entity_poly.pdbx_strand_id
1 'polypeptide(L)'
;MNIGNQCWVFWGIFLYISVCLGVDYDLDDRTGLGRSFDGIGALSGGGATSRLLVNYAEPYRSQILDYLFKPKFGASLQILKVEIGGDAQTTDGTEPSHMHYEDDENYFRGYEWWLMREAKKRNPNITLIGLPWAFPGWVGNGENWPYSFPDITASYVVSWILGAKQYHDLDIDYVGIWNERHFNNKYIKLLRYTLDKRGLERVKIIASDNLWEPITSVVIADKELQDAVEILGTISWNLVSSYYDDLPFGRDGLMTANEPWSGNYVVESPIWITAHTTQFTEPGWVYLQTVGHFTHGGSYVALTDERGNLTIITETMTHDHSVCIRPPLPPYNVTAQNVTFHLKGTFASVSELQVWHSKFDFKTNKTVLFQNLRPIKVIEGSFSIELDVDEVYTFTTVRNGQRGSYPDPPSSAPFPKSYKDDFDVSGNPYFSEAPNFADQTGVFEYFTNLTDPGPHVSTLRQVVTQRPVTWVADADQTISVIGDYKWHDLMVSCDIYMEAVHTGGVFIAVRVDKGGGVIRSTRGIFFWVYADGTYKVTNDLSGMTVLAEGLSGTRARVWYKLTLTVKGNYASADLNGYPLWKNAVLWEPRHGWVAIGTSSFELAQFDNFAIEALA
;
A
#
# COMPACT_ATOMS: atom_id res chain seq x y z
N MET A 1 -32.64 89.44 37.63
CA MET A 1 -31.22 89.03 37.71
C MET A 1 -31.16 87.55 38.07
N ASN A 2 -30.34 86.80 37.33
CA ASN A 2 -29.98 85.39 37.44
C ASN A 2 -30.98 84.30 37.02
N ILE A 3 -30.77 83.94 35.75
CA ILE A 3 -31.04 82.71 34.99
C ILE A 3 -30.57 81.46 35.76
N GLY A 4 -31.40 80.41 35.75
CA GLY A 4 -31.02 79.05 36.13
C GLY A 4 -31.54 78.07 35.08
N ASN A 5 -30.67 77.69 34.14
CA ASN A 5 -30.95 76.70 33.10
C ASN A 5 -30.71 75.27 33.64
N GLN A 6 -31.66 74.39 33.37
CA GLN A 6 -31.56 72.95 33.58
C GLN A 6 -30.54 72.34 32.62
N CYS A 7 -29.55 71.60 33.15
CA CYS A 7 -28.72 70.69 32.37
C CYS A 7 -29.18 69.25 32.59
N TRP A 8 -29.65 68.62 31.53
CA TRP A 8 -29.91 67.19 31.44
C TRP A 8 -28.58 66.44 31.27
N VAL A 9 -28.35 65.45 32.13
CA VAL A 9 -27.19 64.55 32.05
C VAL A 9 -27.52 63.43 31.06
N PHE A 10 -26.89 63.46 29.88
CA PHE A 10 -26.88 62.32 28.96
C PHE A 10 -25.71 61.40 29.32
N TRP A 11 -26.00 60.18 29.77
CA TRP A 11 -25.04 59.08 29.83
C TRP A 11 -24.85 58.53 28.41
N GLY A 12 -23.69 58.82 27.81
CA GLY A 12 -23.26 58.17 26.57
C GLY A 12 -22.72 56.77 26.87
N ILE A 13 -23.49 55.75 26.50
CA ILE A 13 -23.00 54.37 26.41
C ILE A 13 -22.15 54.29 25.14
N PHE A 14 -20.82 54.28 25.30
CA PHE A 14 -19.92 53.86 24.22
C PHE A 14 -20.02 52.34 24.11
N LEU A 15 -20.80 51.87 23.13
CA LEU A 15 -20.79 50.49 22.68
C LEU A 15 -19.44 50.28 21.96
N TYR A 16 -18.46 49.69 22.64
CA TYR A 16 -17.30 49.11 21.97
C TYR A 16 -17.80 47.89 21.19
N ILE A 17 -18.18 48.10 19.93
CA ILE A 17 -18.28 47.01 18.97
C ILE A 17 -16.82 46.61 18.69
N SER A 18 -16.34 45.61 19.43
CA SER A 18 -15.14 44.90 19.05
C SER A 18 -15.47 44.14 17.77
N VAL A 19 -15.31 44.79 16.62
CA VAL A 19 -15.19 44.09 15.35
C VAL A 19 -13.91 43.28 15.50
N CYS A 20 -14.03 41.98 15.79
CA CYS A 20 -12.90 41.07 15.70
C CYS A 20 -12.45 41.07 14.23
N LEU A 21 -11.46 41.91 13.91
CA LEU A 21 -10.86 41.99 12.58
C LEU A 21 -10.18 40.65 12.31
N GLY A 22 -10.80 39.83 11.45
CA GLY A 22 -10.15 38.65 10.88
C GLY A 22 -8.99 39.07 9.98
N VAL A 23 -8.00 38.20 9.80
CA VAL A 23 -6.93 38.45 8.83
C VAL A 23 -7.48 38.20 7.41
N ASP A 24 -7.20 39.13 6.50
CA ASP A 24 -7.72 39.10 5.13
C ASP A 24 -6.83 38.29 4.18
N TYR A 25 -7.46 37.45 3.36
CA TYR A 25 -6.80 36.65 2.32
C TYR A 25 -7.57 36.79 1.01
N ASP A 26 -6.90 37.28 -0.03
CA ASP A 26 -7.48 37.46 -1.34
C ASP A 26 -7.43 36.16 -2.15
N LEU A 27 -8.52 35.82 -2.83
CA LEU A 27 -8.59 34.75 -3.83
C LEU A 27 -8.91 35.38 -5.18
N ASP A 28 -7.89 35.53 -6.02
CA ASP A 28 -7.96 36.34 -7.25
C ASP A 28 -7.31 35.61 -8.43
N ASP A 29 -8.05 35.44 -9.51
CA ASP A 29 -7.57 34.87 -10.76
C ASP A 29 -7.12 35.92 -11.78
N ARG A 30 -7.30 37.22 -11.52
CA ARG A 30 -6.92 38.30 -12.44
C ARG A 30 -5.41 38.41 -12.64
N THR A 31 -4.60 37.94 -11.68
CA THR A 31 -3.14 37.90 -11.79
C THR A 31 -2.64 36.69 -12.58
N GLY A 32 -3.55 35.82 -13.02
CA GLY A 32 -3.27 34.56 -13.66
C GLY A 32 -3.41 33.37 -12.71
N LEU A 33 -3.26 32.18 -13.27
CA LEU A 33 -3.39 30.91 -12.56
C LEU A 33 -2.01 30.32 -12.23
N GLY A 34 -2.00 29.40 -11.28
CA GLY A 34 -0.84 28.64 -10.83
C GLY A 34 -0.58 27.41 -11.70
N ARG A 35 -0.06 26.34 -11.09
CA ARG A 35 0.19 25.06 -11.77
C ARG A 35 -1.11 24.25 -11.92
N SER A 36 -1.11 23.36 -12.91
CA SER A 36 -2.12 22.30 -13.02
C SER A 36 -2.04 21.35 -11.83
N PHE A 37 -3.18 20.86 -11.42
CA PHE A 37 -3.35 19.82 -10.42
C PHE A 37 -3.52 18.47 -11.13
N ASP A 38 -2.64 17.52 -10.79
CA ASP A 38 -2.56 16.21 -11.48
C ASP A 38 -3.33 15.08 -10.78
N GLY A 39 -3.81 15.35 -9.55
CA GLY A 39 -4.62 14.41 -8.78
C GLY A 39 -3.99 13.97 -7.46
N ILE A 40 -4.82 13.39 -6.59
CA ILE A 40 -4.37 12.66 -5.38
C ILE A 40 -4.58 11.17 -5.59
N GLY A 41 -3.58 10.38 -5.21
CA GLY A 41 -3.60 8.92 -5.30
C GLY A 41 -2.98 8.22 -4.11
N ALA A 42 -2.93 6.91 -4.22
CA ALA A 42 -2.22 6.04 -3.31
C ALA A 42 -1.62 4.82 -4.03
N LEU A 43 -0.81 4.06 -3.31
CA LEU A 43 0.09 3.04 -3.86
C LEU A 43 -0.28 1.65 -3.30
N SER A 44 -0.57 0.69 -4.18
CA SER A 44 -0.66 -0.74 -3.86
C SER A 44 0.65 -1.44 -4.24
N GLY A 45 1.18 -2.22 -3.31
CA GLY A 45 2.47 -2.88 -3.40
C GLY A 45 3.60 -2.16 -2.68
N GLY A 46 4.85 -2.43 -3.05
CA GLY A 46 6.06 -2.02 -2.35
C GLY A 46 6.08 -2.34 -0.85
N GLY A 47 5.57 -3.46 -0.35
CA GLY A 47 5.36 -4.74 -1.02
C GLY A 47 4.21 -5.50 -0.39
N ALA A 48 3.40 -6.16 -1.20
CA ALA A 48 2.30 -7.00 -0.77
C ALA A 48 1.25 -6.36 0.15
N THR A 49 1.05 -5.05 0.02
CA THR A 49 0.19 -4.28 0.94
C THR A 49 -1.29 -4.56 0.77
N SER A 50 -1.70 -5.09 -0.38
CA SER A 50 -3.07 -5.50 -0.69
C SER A 50 -3.31 -7.01 -0.52
N ARG A 51 -2.35 -7.76 0.05
CA ARG A 51 -2.34 -9.23 0.03
C ARG A 51 -3.57 -9.89 0.65
N LEU A 52 -4.06 -9.37 1.77
CA LEU A 52 -5.21 -9.89 2.52
C LEU A 52 -6.55 -9.30 2.07
N LEU A 53 -6.56 -8.35 1.13
CA LEU A 53 -7.80 -7.74 0.65
C LEU A 53 -8.57 -8.70 -0.27
N VAL A 54 -7.84 -9.49 -1.05
CA VAL A 54 -8.37 -10.30 -2.16
C VAL A 54 -9.37 -11.35 -1.71
N ASN A 55 -9.21 -11.88 -0.50
CA ASN A 55 -10.02 -12.96 0.07
C ASN A 55 -11.09 -12.48 1.06
N TYR A 56 -11.32 -11.17 1.18
CA TYR A 56 -12.50 -10.67 1.88
C TYR A 56 -13.78 -11.19 1.22
N ALA A 57 -14.72 -11.64 2.05
CA ALA A 57 -16.05 -12.01 1.58
C ALA A 57 -16.81 -10.77 1.06
N GLU A 58 -17.68 -10.98 0.08
CA GLU A 58 -18.70 -9.98 -0.26
C GLU A 58 -19.77 -9.91 0.85
N PRO A 59 -20.32 -8.72 1.14
CA PRO A 59 -20.17 -7.46 0.41
C PRO A 59 -18.95 -6.61 0.82
N TYR A 60 -18.21 -7.03 1.86
CA TYR A 60 -17.21 -6.19 2.53
C TYR A 60 -16.05 -5.80 1.60
N ARG A 61 -15.58 -6.73 0.77
CA ARG A 61 -14.53 -6.44 -0.23
C ARG A 61 -14.97 -5.33 -1.19
N SER A 62 -16.18 -5.41 -1.74
CA SER A 62 -16.71 -4.35 -2.60
C SER A 62 -16.95 -3.03 -1.86
N GLN A 63 -17.29 -3.06 -0.57
CA GLN A 63 -17.47 -1.86 0.25
C GLN A 63 -16.13 -1.13 0.50
N ILE A 64 -15.06 -1.87 0.78
CA ILE A 64 -13.70 -1.33 0.92
C ILE A 64 -13.29 -0.62 -0.38
N LEU A 65 -13.46 -1.30 -1.53
CA LEU A 65 -13.15 -0.72 -2.84
C LEU A 65 -14.00 0.52 -3.17
N ASP A 66 -15.25 0.58 -2.69
CA ASP A 66 -16.08 1.78 -2.81
C ASP A 66 -15.52 2.95 -1.99
N TYR A 67 -15.07 2.71 -0.76
CA TYR A 67 -14.43 3.76 0.06
C TYR A 67 -13.16 4.31 -0.60
N LEU A 68 -12.38 3.47 -1.30
CA LEU A 68 -11.15 3.89 -1.98
C LEU A 68 -11.42 4.62 -3.30
N PHE A 69 -12.22 4.02 -4.20
CA PHE A 69 -12.26 4.43 -5.61
C PHE A 69 -13.58 5.02 -6.09
N LYS A 70 -14.69 4.79 -5.39
CA LYS A 70 -16.00 5.26 -5.87
C LYS A 70 -16.06 6.79 -5.80
N PRO A 71 -16.30 7.49 -6.93
CA PRO A 71 -16.37 8.94 -6.93
C PRO A 71 -17.45 9.45 -5.98
N LYS A 72 -17.13 10.53 -5.26
CA LYS A 72 -18.05 11.21 -4.33
C LYS A 72 -18.63 10.24 -3.29
N PHE A 73 -17.78 9.38 -2.71
CA PHE A 73 -18.19 8.44 -1.67
C PHE A 73 -17.23 8.47 -0.48
N GLY A 74 -16.02 7.94 -0.64
CA GLY A 74 -14.95 8.00 0.35
C GLY A 74 -13.79 8.84 -0.17
N ALA A 75 -12.59 8.25 -0.16
CA ALA A 75 -11.35 8.84 -0.63
C ALA A 75 -11.40 9.22 -2.11
N SER A 76 -12.25 8.57 -2.92
CA SER A 76 -12.52 8.96 -4.32
C SER A 76 -11.23 9.17 -5.13
N LEU A 77 -10.27 8.25 -4.99
CA LEU A 77 -8.92 8.43 -5.51
C LEU A 77 -8.91 8.68 -7.03
N GLN A 78 -8.01 9.57 -7.45
CA GLN A 78 -7.84 9.99 -8.84
C GLN A 78 -6.67 9.30 -9.51
N ILE A 79 -5.73 8.78 -8.72
CA ILE A 79 -4.55 8.05 -9.18
C ILE A 79 -4.44 6.74 -8.38
N LEU A 80 -4.18 5.63 -9.06
CA LEU A 80 -3.75 4.38 -8.46
C LEU A 80 -2.36 4.02 -9.03
N LYS A 81 -1.38 3.93 -8.14
CA LYS A 81 -0.04 3.42 -8.46
C LYS A 81 0.07 1.99 -7.97
N VAL A 82 0.61 1.10 -8.79
CA VAL A 82 0.81 -0.32 -8.45
C VAL A 82 2.27 -0.73 -8.65
N GLU A 83 2.71 -1.69 -7.84
CA GLU A 83 3.96 -2.40 -8.08
C GLU A 83 3.88 -3.24 -9.37
N ILE A 84 4.95 -3.19 -10.16
CA ILE A 84 5.24 -4.21 -11.18
C ILE A 84 6.03 -5.31 -10.46
N GLY A 85 5.34 -6.39 -10.07
CA GLY A 85 5.92 -7.47 -9.29
C GLY A 85 7.20 -8.03 -9.90
N GLY A 86 8.16 -8.36 -9.04
CA GLY A 86 9.53 -8.73 -9.43
C GLY A 86 10.07 -9.97 -8.72
N ASP A 87 9.21 -10.79 -8.12
CA ASP A 87 9.53 -12.04 -7.39
C ASP A 87 10.39 -11.88 -6.14
N ALA A 88 10.62 -10.64 -5.69
CA ALA A 88 11.46 -10.31 -4.54
C ALA A 88 10.64 -9.62 -3.45
N GLN A 89 11.18 -9.62 -2.24
CA GLN A 89 10.64 -8.88 -1.11
C GLN A 89 10.73 -7.37 -1.36
N THR A 90 9.62 -6.65 -1.14
CA THR A 90 9.54 -5.21 -1.44
C THR A 90 8.96 -4.32 -0.33
N THR A 91 8.59 -4.88 0.84
CA THR A 91 8.59 -4.28 2.21
C THR A 91 7.91 -5.23 3.20
N ASP A 92 6.70 -5.72 2.87
CA ASP A 92 5.88 -6.61 3.71
C ASP A 92 5.62 -7.99 3.09
N GLY A 93 6.14 -8.21 1.90
CA GLY A 93 6.02 -9.46 1.16
C GLY A 93 6.62 -9.35 -0.24
N THR A 94 6.59 -10.45 -0.96
CA THR A 94 6.95 -10.53 -2.38
C THR A 94 5.73 -10.39 -3.26
N GLU A 95 5.88 -9.79 -4.44
CA GLU A 95 4.83 -9.79 -5.47
C GLU A 95 5.27 -10.53 -6.74
N PRO A 96 4.39 -11.38 -7.32
CA PRO A 96 4.73 -12.23 -8.44
C PRO A 96 4.92 -11.42 -9.72
N SER A 97 6.01 -11.70 -10.43
CA SER A 97 6.29 -11.17 -11.75
C SER A 97 5.39 -11.79 -12.81
N HIS A 98 5.08 -11.02 -13.85
CA HIS A 98 4.48 -11.56 -15.07
C HIS A 98 5.45 -12.43 -15.88
N MET A 99 6.75 -12.46 -15.55
CA MET A 99 7.77 -13.31 -16.18
C MET A 99 8.77 -13.86 -15.15
N HIS A 100 8.49 -15.01 -14.52
CA HIS A 100 9.41 -15.65 -13.58
C HIS A 100 10.72 -16.09 -14.24
N TYR A 101 10.63 -16.48 -15.52
CA TYR A 101 11.73 -16.94 -16.36
C TYR A 101 11.74 -16.19 -17.70
N GLU A 102 12.83 -16.29 -18.46
CA GLU A 102 12.98 -15.56 -19.73
C GLU A 102 11.89 -15.91 -20.77
N ASP A 103 11.48 -17.18 -20.82
CA ASP A 103 10.46 -17.69 -21.75
C ASP A 103 9.05 -17.80 -21.11
N ASP A 104 8.82 -17.18 -19.96
CA ASP A 104 7.54 -17.20 -19.23
C ASP A 104 6.80 -15.87 -19.37
N GLU A 105 5.52 -15.92 -19.74
CA GLU A 105 4.61 -14.76 -19.72
C GLU A 105 3.27 -15.18 -19.13
N ASN A 106 2.89 -14.58 -17.99
CA ASN A 106 1.58 -14.76 -17.38
C ASN A 106 1.08 -13.45 -16.76
N TYR A 107 0.06 -12.87 -17.39
CA TYR A 107 -0.54 -11.61 -16.97
C TYR A 107 -1.72 -11.78 -16.01
N PHE A 108 -1.83 -12.94 -15.34
CA PHE A 108 -2.92 -13.24 -14.42
C PHE A 108 -2.45 -13.55 -12.99
N ARG A 109 -1.15 -13.38 -12.71
CA ARG A 109 -0.57 -13.55 -11.38
C ARG A 109 -0.82 -12.35 -10.47
N GLY A 110 -0.84 -12.62 -9.17
CA GLY A 110 -1.02 -11.61 -8.14
C GLY A 110 -2.41 -10.95 -8.19
N TYR A 111 -2.50 -9.73 -7.71
CA TYR A 111 -3.78 -9.03 -7.50
C TYR A 111 -3.84 -7.62 -8.07
N GLU A 112 -2.73 -7.06 -8.53
CA GLU A 112 -2.71 -5.69 -9.03
C GLU A 112 -3.54 -5.53 -10.31
N TRP A 113 -3.57 -6.56 -11.17
CA TRP A 113 -4.49 -6.59 -12.33
C TRP A 113 -5.95 -6.51 -11.92
N TRP A 114 -6.33 -7.22 -10.87
CA TRP A 114 -7.69 -7.20 -10.33
C TRP A 114 -7.99 -5.84 -9.71
N LEU A 115 -7.07 -5.30 -8.91
CA LEU A 115 -7.26 -4.03 -8.22
C LEU A 115 -7.42 -2.86 -9.20
N MET A 116 -6.59 -2.80 -10.25
CA MET A 116 -6.72 -1.80 -11.31
C MET A 116 -8.05 -1.91 -12.05
N ARG A 117 -8.53 -3.12 -12.35
CA ARG A 117 -9.86 -3.32 -12.97
C ARG A 117 -10.99 -2.87 -12.05
N GLU A 118 -10.94 -3.21 -10.77
CA GLU A 118 -11.96 -2.80 -9.79
C GLU A 118 -11.96 -1.28 -9.55
N ALA A 119 -10.79 -0.64 -9.61
CA ALA A 119 -10.66 0.81 -9.57
C ALA A 119 -11.25 1.47 -10.82
N LYS A 120 -10.87 1.03 -12.03
CA LYS A 120 -11.42 1.53 -13.31
C LYS A 120 -12.93 1.32 -13.44
N LYS A 121 -13.45 0.21 -12.91
CA LYS A 121 -14.90 -0.07 -12.89
C LYS A 121 -15.68 0.98 -12.09
N ARG A 122 -15.08 1.52 -11.02
CA ARG A 122 -15.68 2.55 -10.16
C ARG A 122 -15.40 3.96 -10.67
N ASN A 123 -14.18 4.21 -11.11
CA ASN A 123 -13.73 5.47 -11.67
C ASN A 123 -13.01 5.21 -13.00
N PRO A 124 -13.71 5.27 -14.15
CA PRO A 124 -13.09 5.06 -15.47
C PRO A 124 -11.96 6.05 -15.80
N ASN A 125 -11.96 7.22 -15.15
CA ASN A 125 -10.98 8.27 -15.34
C ASN A 125 -9.77 8.17 -14.39
N ILE A 126 -9.69 7.14 -13.54
CA ILE A 126 -8.55 6.99 -12.63
C ILE A 126 -7.24 6.83 -13.44
N THR A 127 -6.21 7.57 -13.07
CA THR A 127 -4.87 7.45 -13.66
C THR A 127 -4.20 6.20 -13.11
N LEU A 128 -3.61 5.37 -13.98
CA LEU A 128 -2.88 4.16 -13.60
C LEU A 128 -1.37 4.33 -13.79
N ILE A 129 -0.61 3.99 -12.76
CA ILE A 129 0.87 4.09 -12.75
C ILE A 129 1.47 2.74 -12.39
N GLY A 130 2.42 2.24 -13.18
CA GLY A 130 3.23 1.06 -12.85
C GLY A 130 4.66 1.43 -12.46
N LEU A 131 5.21 0.84 -11.40
CA LEU A 131 6.61 1.04 -11.00
C LEU A 131 7.23 -0.30 -10.53
N PRO A 132 8.42 -0.70 -11.02
CA PRO A 132 9.14 -1.84 -10.46
C PRO A 132 9.87 -1.49 -9.16
N TRP A 133 9.78 -2.36 -8.16
CA TRP A 133 10.67 -2.36 -6.99
C TRP A 133 11.82 -3.33 -7.17
N ALA A 134 11.56 -4.48 -7.78
CA ALA A 134 12.53 -5.55 -8.02
C ALA A 134 12.36 -6.08 -9.45
N PHE A 135 13.27 -6.97 -9.87
CA PHE A 135 13.17 -7.66 -11.16
C PHE A 135 13.49 -9.14 -10.99
N PRO A 136 12.89 -10.04 -11.80
CA PRO A 136 13.30 -11.44 -11.85
C PRO A 136 14.80 -11.58 -12.13
N GLY A 137 15.44 -12.63 -11.60
CA GLY A 137 16.90 -12.78 -11.66
C GLY A 137 17.47 -12.85 -13.08
N TRP A 138 16.68 -13.34 -14.05
CA TRP A 138 17.09 -13.47 -15.45
C TRP A 138 17.23 -12.10 -16.13
N VAL A 139 16.44 -11.10 -15.71
CA VAL A 139 16.54 -9.72 -16.20
C VAL A 139 17.90 -9.12 -15.85
N GLY A 140 18.43 -9.45 -14.68
CA GLY A 140 19.78 -9.07 -14.24
C GLY A 140 20.91 -9.89 -14.88
N ASN A 141 20.58 -10.95 -15.63
CA ASN A 141 21.53 -11.86 -16.27
C ASN A 141 22.66 -12.33 -15.34
N GLY A 142 22.30 -12.73 -14.11
CA GLY A 142 23.23 -13.20 -13.07
C GLY A 142 23.83 -12.10 -12.19
N GLU A 143 23.52 -10.83 -12.44
CA GLU A 143 23.91 -9.70 -11.58
C GLU A 143 22.71 -9.19 -10.77
N ASN A 144 22.95 -8.66 -9.56
CA ASN A 144 21.94 -7.93 -8.80
C ASN A 144 21.80 -6.49 -9.32
N TRP A 145 21.63 -6.33 -10.63
CA TRP A 145 21.60 -5.04 -11.32
C TRP A 145 20.80 -5.10 -12.63
N PRO A 146 19.75 -4.27 -12.82
CA PRO A 146 18.86 -4.39 -13.96
C PRO A 146 19.32 -3.60 -15.19
N TYR A 147 20.48 -2.94 -15.19
CA TYR A 147 20.88 -2.08 -16.31
C TYR A 147 22.15 -2.52 -17.04
N SER A 148 22.65 -3.73 -16.77
CA SER A 148 23.74 -4.31 -17.57
C SER A 148 23.27 -4.61 -19.00
N PHE A 149 22.01 -5.01 -19.14
CA PHE A 149 21.32 -5.23 -20.41
C PHE A 149 19.99 -4.44 -20.45
N PRO A 150 20.06 -3.10 -20.59
CA PRO A 150 18.89 -2.24 -20.41
C PRO A 150 17.78 -2.46 -21.46
N ASP A 151 18.09 -3.08 -22.60
CA ASP A 151 17.14 -3.51 -23.62
C ASP A 151 16.27 -4.69 -23.16
N ILE A 152 16.84 -5.64 -22.40
CA ILE A 152 16.10 -6.73 -21.76
C ILE A 152 15.12 -6.15 -20.75
N THR A 153 15.62 -5.28 -19.87
CA THR A 153 14.81 -4.63 -18.82
C THR A 153 13.70 -3.76 -19.39
N ALA A 154 14.00 -2.96 -20.43
CA ALA A 154 12.98 -2.15 -21.10
C ALA A 154 11.91 -3.04 -21.76
N SER A 155 12.32 -4.16 -22.38
CA SER A 155 11.39 -5.12 -22.98
C SER A 155 10.50 -5.79 -21.93
N TYR A 156 11.07 -6.19 -20.80
CA TYR A 156 10.34 -6.72 -19.64
C TYR A 156 9.26 -5.74 -19.16
N VAL A 157 9.61 -4.48 -18.89
CA VAL A 157 8.66 -3.47 -18.42
C VAL A 157 7.59 -3.15 -19.47
N VAL A 158 7.98 -3.03 -20.75
CA VAL A 158 7.02 -2.76 -21.83
C VAL A 158 6.06 -3.93 -22.06
N SER A 159 6.51 -5.18 -21.88
CA SER A 159 5.63 -6.35 -21.97
C SER A 159 4.53 -6.34 -20.90
N TRP A 160 4.84 -5.86 -19.68
CA TRP A 160 3.83 -5.67 -18.63
C TRP A 160 2.74 -4.69 -19.05
N ILE A 161 3.12 -3.55 -19.64
CA ILE A 161 2.20 -2.52 -20.13
C ILE A 161 1.32 -3.05 -21.26
N LEU A 162 1.92 -3.78 -22.21
CA LEU A 162 1.18 -4.42 -23.30
C LEU A 162 0.20 -5.47 -22.78
N GLY A 163 0.62 -6.29 -21.81
CA GLY A 163 -0.22 -7.28 -21.15
C GLY A 163 -1.40 -6.66 -20.40
N ALA A 164 -1.18 -5.53 -19.71
CA ALA A 164 -2.24 -4.75 -19.06
C ALA A 164 -3.37 -4.43 -20.05
N LYS A 165 -3.02 -3.94 -21.25
CA LYS A 165 -4.00 -3.61 -22.29
C LYS A 165 -4.62 -4.86 -22.90
N GLN A 166 -3.80 -5.83 -23.30
CA GLN A 166 -4.25 -7.00 -24.05
C GLN A 166 -5.19 -7.91 -23.24
N TYR A 167 -4.87 -8.16 -21.97
CA TYR A 167 -5.58 -9.14 -21.15
C TYR A 167 -6.61 -8.53 -20.20
N HIS A 168 -6.48 -7.25 -19.87
CA HIS A 168 -7.33 -6.59 -18.87
C HIS A 168 -8.02 -5.31 -19.37
N ASP A 169 -7.77 -4.90 -20.62
CA ASP A 169 -8.24 -3.63 -21.20
C ASP A 169 -7.84 -2.40 -20.35
N LEU A 170 -6.67 -2.47 -19.72
CA LEU A 170 -6.15 -1.39 -18.88
C LEU A 170 -5.16 -0.53 -19.66
N ASP A 171 -5.45 0.76 -19.76
CA ASP A 171 -4.53 1.75 -20.27
C ASP A 171 -3.67 2.29 -19.12
N ILE A 172 -2.40 1.90 -19.09
CA ILE A 172 -1.41 2.42 -18.13
C ILE A 172 -0.97 3.82 -18.56
N ASP A 173 -1.17 4.83 -17.74
CA ASP A 173 -0.89 6.23 -18.08
C ASP A 173 0.58 6.59 -17.88
N TYR A 174 1.19 6.08 -16.80
CA TYR A 174 2.57 6.34 -16.45
C TYR A 174 3.35 5.09 -16.09
N VAL A 175 4.65 5.09 -16.38
CA VAL A 175 5.60 4.08 -15.93
C VAL A 175 6.80 4.73 -15.23
N GLY A 176 7.21 4.13 -14.11
CA GLY A 176 8.37 4.53 -13.33
C GLY A 176 9.66 3.79 -13.73
N ILE A 177 10.74 4.04 -13.00
CA ILE A 177 12.09 3.51 -13.33
C ILE A 177 12.46 2.32 -12.45
N TRP A 178 12.91 2.59 -11.22
CA TRP A 178 13.24 1.57 -10.22
C TRP A 178 13.16 2.21 -8.84
N ASN A 179 12.18 1.77 -8.04
CA ASN A 179 11.79 2.45 -6.80
C ASN A 179 12.96 2.69 -5.84
N GLU A 180 13.20 3.93 -5.41
CA GLU A 180 14.23 4.31 -4.43
C GLU A 180 15.62 3.73 -4.73
N ARG A 181 15.92 3.46 -6.01
CA ARG A 181 17.23 2.98 -6.47
C ARG A 181 17.82 3.96 -7.46
N HIS A 182 19.07 3.72 -7.83
CA HIS A 182 19.73 4.51 -8.85
C HIS A 182 19.04 4.28 -10.20
N PHE A 183 18.75 5.36 -10.91
CA PHE A 183 18.31 5.30 -12.30
C PHE A 183 19.51 5.17 -13.25
N ASN A 184 19.25 4.84 -14.51
CA ASN A 184 20.25 4.81 -15.56
C ASN A 184 19.76 5.61 -16.79
N ASN A 185 20.52 6.62 -17.21
CA ASN A 185 20.13 7.51 -18.31
C ASN A 185 19.90 6.76 -19.62
N LYS A 186 20.75 5.76 -19.92
CA LYS A 186 20.63 4.95 -21.13
C LYS A 186 19.36 4.10 -21.08
N TYR A 187 19.02 3.54 -19.92
CA TYR A 187 17.76 2.83 -19.73
C TYR A 187 16.55 3.72 -19.96
N ILE A 188 16.49 4.93 -19.36
CA ILE A 188 15.32 5.82 -19.51
C ILE A 188 15.09 6.17 -20.99
N LYS A 189 16.16 6.54 -21.71
CA LYS A 189 16.10 6.84 -23.14
C LYS A 189 15.64 5.63 -23.96
N LEU A 190 16.16 4.45 -23.62
CA LEU A 190 15.80 3.20 -24.29
C LEU A 190 14.36 2.77 -23.98
N LEU A 191 13.87 3.00 -22.76
CA LEU A 191 12.49 2.76 -22.37
C LEU A 191 11.55 3.63 -23.21
N ARG A 192 11.82 4.94 -23.32
CA ARG A 192 11.07 5.86 -24.19
C ARG A 192 11.05 5.36 -25.64
N TYR A 193 12.23 5.09 -26.21
CA TYR A 193 12.35 4.54 -27.56
C TYR A 193 11.54 3.24 -27.75
N THR A 194 11.58 2.35 -26.77
CA THR A 194 10.89 1.05 -26.84
C THR A 194 9.38 1.21 -26.76
N LEU A 195 8.88 2.10 -25.89
CA LEU A 195 7.46 2.46 -25.83
C LEU A 195 6.98 3.01 -27.18
N ASP A 196 7.68 3.98 -27.75
CA ASP A 196 7.29 4.60 -29.03
C ASP A 196 7.30 3.58 -30.17
N LYS A 197 8.35 2.75 -30.24
CA LYS A 197 8.46 1.67 -31.24
C LYS A 197 7.32 0.65 -31.15
N ARG A 198 6.70 0.49 -29.97
CA ARG A 198 5.57 -0.41 -29.71
C ARG A 198 4.21 0.29 -29.82
N GLY A 199 4.15 1.56 -30.22
CA GLY A 199 2.91 2.33 -30.34
C GLY A 199 2.32 2.76 -29.00
N LEU A 200 3.18 2.96 -27.99
CA LEU A 200 2.83 3.38 -26.63
C LEU A 200 3.30 4.83 -26.35
N GLU A 201 3.25 5.70 -27.36
CA GLU A 201 3.63 7.12 -27.24
C GLU A 201 2.82 7.85 -26.16
N ARG A 202 1.59 7.39 -25.89
CA ARG A 202 0.72 7.93 -24.83
C ARG A 202 1.19 7.62 -23.41
N VAL A 203 2.01 6.59 -23.20
CA VAL A 203 2.50 6.22 -21.87
C VAL A 203 3.61 7.18 -21.49
N LYS A 204 3.48 7.87 -20.38
CA LYS A 204 4.45 8.86 -19.90
C LYS A 204 5.45 8.23 -18.93
N ILE A 205 6.64 8.82 -18.81
CA ILE A 205 7.67 8.34 -17.87
C ILE A 205 7.72 9.27 -16.66
N ILE A 206 7.67 8.68 -15.46
CA ILE A 206 7.96 9.35 -14.18
C ILE A 206 9.36 8.92 -13.74
N ALA A 207 10.19 9.88 -13.34
CA ALA A 207 11.53 9.58 -12.83
C ALA A 207 11.88 10.40 -11.57
N SER A 208 12.75 9.96 -10.68
CA SER A 208 13.27 8.60 -10.56
C SER A 208 12.62 7.82 -9.42
N ASP A 209 11.52 8.33 -8.83
CA ASP A 209 10.90 7.76 -7.63
C ASP A 209 11.92 7.60 -6.50
N ASN A 210 12.71 8.66 -6.31
CA ASN A 210 13.79 8.79 -5.34
C ASN A 210 13.92 10.28 -4.95
N LEU A 211 15.04 10.70 -4.39
CA LEU A 211 15.34 12.09 -4.08
C LEU A 211 15.34 12.99 -5.33
N TRP A 212 15.14 14.30 -5.13
CA TRP A 212 15.15 15.31 -6.20
C TRP A 212 16.44 15.33 -7.03
N GLU A 213 17.57 15.04 -6.39
CA GLU A 213 18.86 14.91 -7.06
C GLU A 213 19.34 13.46 -7.03
N PRO A 214 20.02 12.98 -8.09
CA PRO A 214 20.56 13.76 -9.21
C PRO A 214 19.61 13.91 -10.42
N ILE A 215 18.36 13.42 -10.36
CA ILE A 215 17.50 13.39 -11.56
C ILE A 215 17.19 14.79 -12.11
N THR A 216 16.96 15.78 -11.23
CA THR A 216 16.66 17.16 -11.63
C THR A 216 17.81 17.76 -12.45
N SER A 217 19.03 17.70 -11.93
CA SER A 217 20.21 18.24 -12.62
C SER A 217 20.52 17.51 -13.93
N VAL A 218 20.36 16.18 -13.97
CA VAL A 218 20.64 15.37 -15.16
C VAL A 218 19.62 15.61 -16.27
N VAL A 219 18.32 15.70 -15.94
CA VAL A 219 17.26 16.00 -16.91
C VAL A 219 17.43 17.40 -17.51
N ILE A 220 17.81 18.40 -16.71
CA ILE A 220 18.07 19.76 -17.22
C ILE A 220 19.27 19.78 -18.18
N ALA A 221 20.29 18.97 -17.92
CA ALA A 221 21.53 18.96 -18.69
C ALA A 221 21.45 18.15 -20.00
N ASP A 222 20.52 17.20 -20.12
CA ASP A 222 20.41 16.27 -21.25
C ASP A 222 19.04 16.41 -21.93
N LYS A 223 19.00 17.06 -23.11
CA LYS A 223 17.77 17.34 -23.83
C LYS A 223 16.97 16.09 -24.21
N GLU A 224 17.66 15.01 -24.58
CA GLU A 224 16.99 13.74 -24.92
C GLU A 224 16.34 13.12 -23.69
N LEU A 225 16.97 13.22 -22.52
CA LEU A 225 16.38 12.76 -21.27
C LEU A 225 15.21 13.65 -20.84
N GLN A 226 15.33 14.97 -21.03
CA GLN A 226 14.23 15.93 -20.80
C GLN A 226 13.01 15.63 -21.65
N ASP A 227 13.20 15.27 -22.91
CA ASP A 227 12.09 14.92 -23.81
C ASP A 227 11.47 13.56 -23.47
N ALA A 228 12.21 12.67 -22.79
CA ALA A 228 11.74 11.36 -22.39
C ALA A 228 10.92 11.36 -21.08
N VAL A 229 11.25 12.24 -20.13
CA VAL A 229 10.68 12.27 -18.77
C VAL A 229 9.60 13.35 -18.67
N GLU A 230 8.38 12.95 -18.29
CA GLU A 230 7.27 13.90 -18.11
C GLU A 230 7.25 14.50 -16.70
N ILE A 231 7.37 13.65 -15.66
CA ILE A 231 7.20 14.04 -14.27
C ILE A 231 8.43 13.64 -13.46
N LEU A 232 8.84 14.53 -12.55
CA LEU A 232 9.77 14.20 -11.48
C LEU A 232 8.98 13.79 -10.22
N GLY A 233 9.13 12.54 -9.79
CA GLY A 233 8.30 11.93 -8.75
C GLY A 233 9.05 11.51 -7.49
N THR A 234 8.39 11.67 -6.34
CA THR A 234 8.70 11.06 -5.04
C THR A 234 7.47 10.30 -4.54
N ILE A 235 7.63 9.39 -3.59
CA ILE A 235 6.59 8.44 -3.17
C ILE A 235 6.13 8.69 -1.74
N SER A 236 4.82 8.49 -1.53
CA SER A 236 4.19 8.27 -0.22
C SER A 236 3.36 6.98 -0.31
N TRP A 237 3.41 6.15 0.73
CA TRP A 237 2.99 4.73 0.77
C TRP A 237 2.19 4.46 2.06
N ASN A 238 1.09 3.68 2.11
CA ASN A 238 0.41 2.87 1.07
C ASN A 238 -1.12 3.13 0.96
N LEU A 239 -1.80 2.44 0.04
CA LEU A 239 -3.25 2.53 -0.25
C LEU A 239 -4.12 2.03 0.90
N VAL A 240 -3.89 0.79 1.34
CA VAL A 240 -4.70 0.08 2.34
C VAL A 240 -3.80 -0.87 3.10
N SER A 241 -3.97 -0.93 4.42
CA SER A 241 -3.28 -1.91 5.24
C SER A 241 -4.00 -3.24 5.22
N SER A 242 -3.68 -4.05 4.21
CA SER A 242 -4.20 -5.40 4.00
C SER A 242 -3.05 -6.42 4.04
N TYR A 243 -2.23 -6.35 5.07
CA TYR A 243 -1.14 -7.24 5.42
C TYR A 243 -1.14 -7.45 6.94
N TYR A 244 -0.39 -8.42 7.46
CA TYR A 244 -0.35 -8.67 8.90
C TYR A 244 0.26 -7.48 9.66
N ASP A 245 -0.40 -7.04 10.74
CA ASP A 245 0.00 -5.83 11.50
C ASP A 245 1.42 -5.90 12.10
N ASP A 246 1.91 -7.10 12.40
CA ASP A 246 3.26 -7.30 12.97
C ASP A 246 4.37 -7.34 11.90
N LEU A 247 4.03 -7.19 10.61
CA LEU A 247 4.98 -6.87 9.55
C LEU A 247 5.41 -5.38 9.64
N PRO A 248 6.50 -4.97 8.96
CA PRO A 248 6.92 -3.58 8.96
C PRO A 248 5.78 -2.59 8.65
N PHE A 249 5.79 -1.41 9.30
CA PHE A 249 4.82 -0.35 9.02
C PHE A 249 3.33 -0.80 9.11
N GLY A 250 3.01 -1.68 10.06
CA GLY A 250 1.63 -2.11 10.31
C GLY A 250 0.67 -0.93 10.48
N ARG A 251 -0.43 -0.95 9.73
CA ARG A 251 -1.49 0.08 9.70
C ARG A 251 -1.13 1.44 9.07
N ASP A 252 -0.05 1.52 8.28
CA ASP A 252 0.35 2.74 7.54
C ASP A 252 -0.34 2.87 6.16
N GLY A 253 -1.66 2.69 6.12
CA GLY A 253 -2.51 2.85 4.93
C GLY A 253 -3.62 3.89 5.12
N LEU A 254 -4.34 4.24 4.04
CA LEU A 254 -5.47 5.18 4.17
C LEU A 254 -6.62 4.61 5.00
N MET A 255 -6.76 3.29 5.01
CA MET A 255 -7.70 2.51 5.81
C MET A 255 -7.13 1.13 6.14
N THR A 256 -7.74 0.41 7.09
CA THR A 256 -7.29 -0.93 7.53
C THR A 256 -8.26 -2.02 7.06
N ALA A 257 -7.76 -3.08 6.44
CA ALA A 257 -8.53 -4.25 6.01
C ALA A 257 -7.65 -5.51 5.99
N ASN A 258 -7.23 -5.96 7.17
CA ASN A 258 -6.24 -7.02 7.41
C ASN A 258 -6.85 -8.30 8.04
N GLU A 259 -8.18 -8.41 8.11
CA GLU A 259 -8.90 -9.55 8.70
C GLU A 259 -9.96 -10.15 7.74
N PRO A 260 -9.54 -10.73 6.59
CA PRO A 260 -10.49 -11.34 5.65
C PRO A 260 -11.32 -12.47 6.28
N TRP A 261 -10.79 -13.16 7.29
CA TRP A 261 -11.48 -14.22 8.03
C TRP A 261 -12.64 -13.73 8.91
N SER A 262 -12.60 -12.48 9.40
CA SER A 262 -13.69 -11.88 10.18
C SER A 262 -14.60 -11.01 9.31
N GLY A 263 -14.06 -10.45 8.23
CA GLY A 263 -14.71 -9.42 7.42
C GLY A 263 -14.64 -8.03 8.03
N ASN A 264 -13.96 -7.85 9.17
CA ASN A 264 -13.74 -6.55 9.79
C ASN A 264 -12.88 -5.66 8.90
N TYR A 265 -13.23 -4.39 8.80
CA TYR A 265 -12.36 -3.34 8.24
C TYR A 265 -12.62 -2.04 8.99
N VAL A 266 -11.68 -1.10 8.91
CA VAL A 266 -11.78 0.20 9.58
C VAL A 266 -11.59 1.31 8.56
N VAL A 267 -12.61 2.13 8.37
CA VAL A 267 -12.53 3.35 7.56
C VAL A 267 -11.88 4.45 8.40
N GLU A 268 -10.57 4.57 8.27
CA GLU A 268 -9.74 5.48 9.07
C GLU A 268 -9.92 6.95 8.65
N SER A 269 -9.39 7.86 9.46
CA SER A 269 -9.43 9.30 9.18
C SER A 269 -8.79 9.74 7.85
N PRO A 270 -7.70 9.12 7.33
CA PRO A 270 -7.10 9.55 6.07
C PRO A 270 -8.05 9.42 4.86
N ILE A 271 -9.01 8.49 4.86
CA ILE A 271 -10.06 8.42 3.83
C ILE A 271 -10.80 9.74 3.72
N TRP A 272 -11.18 10.30 4.87
CA TRP A 272 -11.99 11.51 4.96
C TRP A 272 -11.18 12.77 4.71
N ILE A 273 -9.91 12.80 5.12
CA ILE A 273 -8.99 13.90 4.80
C ILE A 273 -8.67 13.92 3.31
N THR A 274 -8.53 12.75 2.67
CA THR A 274 -8.38 12.67 1.21
C THR A 274 -9.62 13.22 0.50
N ALA A 275 -10.82 12.90 0.99
CA ALA A 275 -12.09 13.35 0.43
C ALA A 275 -12.26 14.88 0.42
N HIS A 276 -11.63 15.61 1.36
CA HIS A 276 -11.61 17.09 1.36
C HIS A 276 -11.00 17.70 0.11
N THR A 277 -10.17 16.95 -0.62
CA THR A 277 -9.58 17.36 -1.90
C THR A 277 -10.26 16.67 -3.07
N THR A 278 -10.27 15.33 -3.08
CA THR A 278 -10.64 14.53 -4.26
C THR A 278 -12.12 14.60 -4.62
N GLN A 279 -13.01 14.88 -3.67
CA GLN A 279 -14.43 15.05 -3.99
C GLN A 279 -14.74 16.41 -4.64
N PHE A 280 -13.82 17.37 -4.59
CA PHE A 280 -14.09 18.76 -5.00
C PHE A 280 -13.06 19.32 -5.99
N THR A 281 -12.18 18.47 -6.49
CA THR A 281 -11.18 18.76 -7.52
C THR A 281 -11.11 17.58 -8.48
N GLU A 282 -10.56 17.76 -9.67
CA GLU A 282 -10.28 16.69 -10.63
C GLU A 282 -8.93 16.96 -11.32
N PRO A 283 -8.20 15.94 -11.80
CA PRO A 283 -7.01 16.16 -12.62
C PRO A 283 -7.30 17.11 -13.79
N GLY A 284 -6.41 18.08 -14.01
CA GLY A 284 -6.58 19.14 -15.00
C GLY A 284 -7.21 20.43 -14.45
N TRP A 285 -7.67 20.45 -13.20
CA TRP A 285 -7.93 21.71 -12.49
C TRP A 285 -6.62 22.48 -12.31
N VAL A 286 -6.71 23.77 -12.01
CA VAL A 286 -5.54 24.64 -11.82
C VAL A 286 -5.60 25.33 -10.46
N TYR A 287 -4.46 25.40 -9.79
CA TYR A 287 -4.32 26.18 -8.56
C TYR A 287 -4.43 27.68 -8.89
N LEU A 288 -4.94 28.47 -7.94
CA LEU A 288 -4.76 29.92 -7.97
C LEU A 288 -3.33 30.27 -7.57
N GLN A 289 -2.85 31.46 -7.97
CA GLN A 289 -1.57 31.98 -7.46
C GLN A 289 -1.66 32.45 -6.00
N THR A 290 -2.87 32.75 -5.54
CA THR A 290 -3.18 33.22 -4.20
C THR A 290 -3.42 32.05 -3.24
N VAL A 291 -2.36 31.30 -2.95
CA VAL A 291 -2.35 30.22 -1.94
C VAL A 291 -1.25 30.51 -0.91
N GLY A 292 -1.34 29.94 0.30
CA GLY A 292 -0.30 30.18 1.28
C GLY A 292 -0.61 29.74 2.70
N HIS A 293 0.15 30.28 3.64
CA HIS A 293 0.02 30.02 5.06
C HIS A 293 -0.85 31.06 5.76
N PHE A 294 -1.54 30.64 6.83
CA PHE A 294 -2.20 31.56 7.72
C PHE A 294 -1.23 32.23 8.69
N THR A 295 -1.60 33.40 9.18
CA THR A 295 -0.77 34.20 10.11
C THR A 295 -0.47 33.48 11.41
N HIS A 296 -1.44 32.72 11.95
CA HIS A 296 -1.28 31.98 13.21
C HIS A 296 -1.18 30.46 13.01
N GLY A 297 -0.58 30.03 11.89
CA GLY A 297 -0.33 28.61 11.59
C GLY A 297 -1.45 27.94 10.78
N GLY A 298 -1.09 26.90 10.04
CA GLY A 298 -1.95 26.27 9.03
C GLY A 298 -1.77 26.86 7.62
N SER A 299 -2.54 26.35 6.67
CA SER A 299 -2.44 26.74 5.26
C SER A 299 -3.78 26.66 4.53
N TYR A 300 -3.84 27.29 3.35
CA TYR A 300 -4.95 27.19 2.42
C TYR A 300 -4.46 27.08 0.97
N VAL A 301 -5.23 26.32 0.19
CA VAL A 301 -5.12 26.26 -1.26
C VAL A 301 -6.47 26.54 -1.90
N ALA A 302 -6.45 27.07 -3.12
CA ALA A 302 -7.65 27.31 -3.92
C ALA A 302 -7.42 26.83 -5.34
N LEU A 303 -8.43 26.15 -5.91
CA LEU A 303 -8.40 25.57 -7.25
C LEU A 303 -9.67 25.93 -8.01
N THR A 304 -9.54 26.02 -9.34
CA THR A 304 -10.65 26.26 -10.28
C THR A 304 -10.57 25.29 -11.46
N ASP A 305 -11.73 25.00 -12.05
CA ASP A 305 -11.86 24.24 -13.30
C ASP A 305 -11.86 25.14 -14.55
N GLU A 306 -11.66 26.45 -14.36
CA GLU A 306 -11.76 27.50 -15.39
C GLU A 306 -13.16 27.60 -16.05
N ARG A 307 -14.17 26.96 -15.45
CA ARG A 307 -15.58 26.95 -15.90
C ARG A 307 -16.53 27.52 -14.84
N GLY A 308 -15.96 28.20 -13.85
CA GLY A 308 -16.68 28.92 -12.80
C GLY A 308 -16.80 28.16 -11.48
N ASN A 309 -16.24 26.95 -11.37
CA ASN A 309 -16.14 26.30 -10.06
C ASN A 309 -14.92 26.79 -9.29
N LEU A 310 -15.09 26.91 -7.97
CA LEU A 310 -14.04 27.26 -7.03
C LEU A 310 -14.09 26.28 -5.86
N THR A 311 -12.92 25.77 -5.48
CA THR A 311 -12.73 24.94 -4.28
C THR A 311 -11.57 25.52 -3.46
N ILE A 312 -11.83 25.82 -2.20
CA ILE A 312 -10.88 26.33 -1.21
C ILE A 312 -10.73 25.26 -0.13
N ILE A 313 -9.51 24.84 0.15
CA ILE A 313 -9.21 23.81 1.17
C ILE A 313 -8.29 24.45 2.19
N THR A 314 -8.62 24.32 3.47
CA THR A 314 -7.84 24.88 4.58
C THR A 314 -7.46 23.79 5.56
N GLU A 315 -6.27 23.87 6.15
CA GLU A 315 -5.86 23.01 7.26
C GLU A 315 -5.19 23.83 8.38
N THR A 316 -5.40 23.43 9.62
CA THR A 316 -4.79 24.02 10.82
C THR A 316 -4.17 22.97 11.73
N MET A 317 -3.50 21.96 11.14
CA MET A 317 -2.94 20.84 11.89
C MET A 317 -1.81 21.31 12.83
N THR A 318 -1.93 21.01 14.11
CA THR A 318 -0.88 21.26 15.09
C THR A 318 0.31 20.35 14.86
N HIS A 319 1.50 20.82 15.22
CA HIS A 319 2.75 20.09 15.05
C HIS A 319 2.67 18.68 15.65
N ASP A 320 2.28 18.57 16.92
CA ASP A 320 2.32 17.29 17.67
C ASP A 320 1.32 16.25 17.14
N HIS A 321 0.32 16.67 16.38
CA HIS A 321 -0.72 15.80 15.81
C HIS A 321 -0.55 15.54 14.30
N SER A 322 0.52 16.04 13.68
CA SER A 322 0.77 15.92 12.24
C SER A 322 2.18 15.47 11.89
N VAL A 323 2.92 14.95 12.87
CA VAL A 323 4.26 14.39 12.67
C VAL A 323 4.17 13.16 11.76
N CYS A 324 4.75 13.25 10.59
CA CYS A 324 4.96 12.12 9.69
C CYS A 324 6.21 11.33 10.11
N ILE A 325 6.29 10.05 9.72
CA ILE A 325 7.49 9.23 9.98
C ILE A 325 8.74 9.81 9.30
N ARG A 326 8.56 10.52 8.17
CA ARG A 326 9.62 11.12 7.35
C ARG A 326 9.11 12.38 6.63
N PRO A 327 9.93 13.44 6.52
CA PRO A 327 11.12 13.73 7.31
C PRO A 327 10.77 14.18 8.74
N PRO A 328 11.75 14.34 9.65
CA PRO A 328 11.53 15.04 10.91
C PRO A 328 10.96 16.44 10.66
N LEU A 329 9.88 16.79 11.38
CA LEU A 329 9.21 18.07 11.26
C LEU A 329 9.72 19.02 12.36
N PRO A 330 10.27 20.21 12.01
CA PRO A 330 10.62 21.20 13.01
C PRO A 330 9.38 21.72 13.75
N PRO A 331 9.48 22.05 15.05
CA PRO A 331 8.36 22.60 15.81
C PRO A 331 7.79 23.89 15.21
N TYR A 332 6.47 24.00 15.20
CA TYR A 332 5.73 25.21 14.83
C TYR A 332 4.46 25.33 15.68
N ASN A 333 3.90 26.53 15.75
CA ASN A 333 2.71 26.82 16.54
C ASN A 333 1.50 27.07 15.64
N VAL A 334 0.35 26.58 16.08
CA VAL A 334 -0.96 26.89 15.51
C VAL A 334 -1.86 27.37 16.64
N THR A 335 -2.59 28.47 16.42
CA THR A 335 -3.61 28.97 17.35
C THR A 335 -4.89 29.32 16.61
N ALA A 336 -6.02 29.23 17.31
CA ALA A 336 -7.30 29.64 16.77
C ALA A 336 -7.24 31.08 16.23
N GLN A 337 -7.84 31.30 15.06
CA GLN A 337 -7.78 32.58 14.36
C GLN A 337 -9.01 32.82 13.49
N ASN A 338 -9.40 34.09 13.37
CA ASN A 338 -10.44 34.51 12.44
C ASN A 338 -9.82 34.85 11.09
N VAL A 339 -10.36 34.25 10.03
CA VAL A 339 -9.92 34.40 8.65
C VAL A 339 -11.06 34.98 7.83
N THR A 340 -10.74 35.97 6.99
CA THR A 340 -11.67 36.55 6.01
C THR A 340 -11.14 36.31 4.62
N PHE A 341 -11.90 35.62 3.78
CA PHE A 341 -11.57 35.42 2.37
C PHE A 341 -12.30 36.45 1.51
N HIS A 342 -11.57 37.08 0.59
CA HIS A 342 -12.09 38.02 -0.40
C HIS A 342 -12.03 37.38 -1.79
N LEU A 343 -13.19 37.01 -2.33
CA LEU A 343 -13.35 36.45 -3.66
C LEU A 343 -13.32 37.59 -4.69
N LYS A 344 -12.28 37.61 -5.51
CA LYS A 344 -12.04 38.63 -6.53
C LYS A 344 -12.12 38.02 -7.92
N GLY A 345 -11.97 38.87 -8.94
CA GLY A 345 -11.96 38.43 -10.33
C GLY A 345 -13.24 37.72 -10.75
N THR A 346 -13.12 36.54 -11.36
CA THR A 346 -14.30 35.77 -11.81
C THR A 346 -15.12 35.21 -10.66
N PHE A 347 -14.53 35.08 -9.46
CA PHE A 347 -15.21 34.57 -8.28
C PHE A 347 -16.02 35.62 -7.50
N ALA A 348 -15.91 36.90 -7.86
CA ALA A 348 -16.63 37.98 -7.17
C ALA A 348 -18.17 37.85 -7.22
N SER A 349 -18.70 37.10 -8.19
CA SER A 349 -20.14 36.81 -8.30
C SER A 349 -20.60 35.58 -7.50
N VAL A 350 -19.68 34.83 -6.88
CA VAL A 350 -20.05 33.70 -6.03
C VAL A 350 -20.79 34.23 -4.82
N SER A 351 -22.03 33.78 -4.62
CA SER A 351 -22.89 34.22 -3.52
C SER A 351 -23.00 33.20 -2.39
N GLU A 352 -22.59 31.96 -2.63
CA GLU A 352 -22.74 30.84 -1.69
C GLU A 352 -21.69 29.76 -1.95
N LEU A 353 -21.12 29.19 -0.88
CA LEU A 353 -20.21 28.04 -0.92
C LEU A 353 -20.75 26.92 -0.02
N GLN A 354 -20.70 25.68 -0.51
CA GLN A 354 -20.89 24.49 0.32
C GLN A 354 -19.71 24.36 1.28
N VAL A 355 -19.95 23.78 2.46
CA VAL A 355 -18.93 23.70 3.52
C VAL A 355 -18.82 22.27 4.04
N TRP A 356 -17.63 21.70 3.96
CA TRP A 356 -17.28 20.41 4.53
C TRP A 356 -16.23 20.59 5.62
N HIS A 357 -16.38 19.88 6.73
CA HIS A 357 -15.56 20.09 7.92
C HIS A 357 -15.11 18.78 8.57
N SER A 358 -13.84 18.73 8.95
CA SER A 358 -13.28 17.72 9.86
C SER A 358 -12.57 18.41 11.02
N LYS A 359 -12.74 17.87 12.22
CA LYS A 359 -12.04 18.29 13.45
C LYS A 359 -11.51 17.09 14.18
N PHE A 360 -10.20 17.06 14.43
CA PHE A 360 -9.59 16.06 15.28
C PHE A 360 -9.60 16.55 16.73
N ASP A 361 -10.33 15.87 17.60
CA ASP A 361 -10.34 16.19 19.03
C ASP A 361 -9.59 15.12 19.82
N PHE A 362 -8.28 15.31 19.91
CA PHE A 362 -7.38 14.43 20.65
C PHE A 362 -7.57 14.51 22.17
N LYS A 363 -8.26 15.53 22.70
CA LYS A 363 -8.47 15.71 24.15
C LYS A 363 -9.68 14.94 24.66
N THR A 364 -10.79 15.01 23.94
CA THR A 364 -12.05 14.35 24.36
C THR A 364 -12.41 13.13 23.51
N ASN A 365 -11.62 12.83 22.48
CA ASN A 365 -11.84 11.77 21.51
C ASN A 365 -13.19 11.90 20.76
N LYS A 366 -13.65 13.13 20.57
CA LYS A 366 -14.88 13.48 19.82
C LYS A 366 -14.56 13.98 18.42
N THR A 367 -13.73 13.23 17.71
CA THR A 367 -13.34 13.55 16.34
C THR A 367 -14.56 13.55 15.42
N VAL A 368 -14.69 14.59 14.60
CA VAL A 368 -15.73 14.73 13.57
C VAL A 368 -15.03 14.72 12.23
N LEU A 369 -15.48 13.86 11.30
CA LEU A 369 -14.85 13.71 9.99
C LEU A 369 -15.86 13.96 8.88
N PHE A 370 -15.45 14.76 7.90
CA PHE A 370 -16.16 15.02 6.65
C PHE A 370 -17.66 15.35 6.82
N GLN A 371 -17.95 16.21 7.80
CA GLN A 371 -19.31 16.66 8.08
C GLN A 371 -19.70 17.76 7.09
N ASN A 372 -20.84 17.56 6.42
CA ASN A 372 -21.46 18.61 5.60
C ASN A 372 -22.16 19.62 6.52
N LEU A 373 -21.74 20.88 6.46
CA LEU A 373 -22.30 21.99 7.22
C LEU A 373 -23.25 22.83 6.37
N ARG A 374 -23.89 23.83 6.98
CA ARG A 374 -24.73 24.76 6.23
C ARG A 374 -23.86 25.57 5.26
N PRO A 375 -24.31 25.78 4.01
CA PRO A 375 -23.60 26.64 3.08
C PRO A 375 -23.36 28.04 3.66
N ILE A 376 -22.17 28.58 3.42
CA ILE A 376 -21.81 29.93 3.83
C ILE A 376 -22.20 30.91 2.73
N LYS A 377 -22.82 32.04 3.13
CA LYS A 377 -23.14 33.13 2.22
C LYS A 377 -21.92 34.00 2.02
N VAL A 378 -21.65 34.35 0.77
CA VAL A 378 -20.63 35.32 0.41
C VAL A 378 -21.34 36.66 0.22
N ILE A 379 -20.97 37.65 1.02
CA ILE A 379 -21.58 38.97 1.05
C ILE A 379 -20.56 39.97 0.54
N GLU A 380 -20.92 40.72 -0.50
CA GLU A 380 -20.02 41.70 -1.13
C GLU A 380 -18.67 41.08 -1.56
N GLY A 381 -18.70 39.82 -2.02
CA GLY A 381 -17.50 39.10 -2.44
C GLY A 381 -16.63 38.59 -1.29
N SER A 382 -17.09 38.61 -0.03
CA SER A 382 -16.31 38.13 1.11
C SER A 382 -17.08 37.23 2.06
N PHE A 383 -16.35 36.40 2.81
CA PHE A 383 -16.88 35.64 3.95
C PHE A 383 -15.80 35.45 5.02
N SER A 384 -16.21 35.28 6.27
CA SER A 384 -15.30 35.04 7.39
C SER A 384 -15.62 33.73 8.10
N ILE A 385 -14.60 33.11 8.66
CA ILE A 385 -14.68 31.89 9.46
C ILE A 385 -13.69 31.95 10.63
N GLU A 386 -14.09 31.41 11.77
CA GLU A 386 -13.20 31.13 12.89
C GLU A 386 -12.62 29.72 12.67
N LEU A 387 -11.30 29.63 12.53
CA LEU A 387 -10.58 28.36 12.44
C LEU A 387 -9.99 28.03 13.81
N ASP A 388 -10.33 26.87 14.37
CA ASP A 388 -9.65 26.33 15.54
C ASP A 388 -8.43 25.51 15.10
N VAL A 389 -7.71 24.93 16.06
CA VAL A 389 -6.62 23.99 15.80
C VAL A 389 -7.13 22.61 15.38
N ASP A 390 -6.33 21.89 14.60
CA ASP A 390 -6.62 20.52 14.15
C ASP A 390 -7.94 20.40 13.35
N GLU A 391 -8.24 21.41 12.53
CA GLU A 391 -9.41 21.45 11.64
C GLU A 391 -9.02 21.42 10.16
N VAL A 392 -9.90 20.83 9.35
CA VAL A 392 -9.86 20.89 7.88
C VAL A 392 -11.21 21.36 7.38
N TYR A 393 -11.22 22.40 6.55
CA TYR A 393 -12.42 22.84 5.85
C TYR A 393 -12.24 22.74 4.33
N THR A 394 -13.33 22.42 3.65
CA THR A 394 -13.46 22.64 2.21
C THR A 394 -14.65 23.54 1.94
N PHE A 395 -14.40 24.69 1.33
CA PHE A 395 -15.42 25.62 0.83
C PHE A 395 -15.48 25.50 -0.68
N THR A 396 -16.63 25.18 -1.25
CA THR A 396 -16.69 24.90 -2.70
C THR A 396 -18.02 25.28 -3.34
N THR A 397 -17.99 25.63 -4.62
CA THR A 397 -19.20 25.77 -5.44
C THR A 397 -19.77 24.41 -5.87
N VAL A 398 -18.97 23.34 -5.77
CA VAL A 398 -19.35 21.97 -6.14
C VAL A 398 -20.36 21.41 -5.14
N ARG A 399 -21.55 20.99 -5.62
CA ARG A 399 -22.70 20.66 -4.76
C ARG A 399 -22.93 19.17 -4.50
N ASN A 400 -22.16 18.28 -5.15
CA ASN A 400 -22.40 16.83 -5.14
C ASN A 400 -21.42 16.05 -4.25
N GLY A 401 -20.77 16.70 -3.29
CA GLY A 401 -20.00 15.99 -2.26
C GLY A 401 -20.89 15.09 -1.40
N GLN A 402 -20.35 13.97 -0.96
CA GLN A 402 -21.08 13.01 -0.12
C GLN A 402 -20.14 12.27 0.82
N ARG A 403 -20.57 12.14 2.08
CA ARG A 403 -19.97 11.20 3.03
C ARG A 403 -20.61 9.82 2.83
N GLY A 404 -19.94 8.96 2.08
CA GLY A 404 -20.37 7.58 1.85
C GLY A 404 -20.48 6.79 3.14
N SER A 405 -21.45 5.87 3.21
CA SER A 405 -21.65 5.04 4.40
C SER A 405 -22.21 3.68 4.00
N TYR A 406 -21.67 2.64 4.64
CA TYR A 406 -22.23 1.30 4.72
C TYR A 406 -22.54 0.96 6.19
N PRO A 407 -23.34 -0.08 6.47
CA PRO A 407 -23.47 -0.63 7.82
C PRO A 407 -22.10 -1.02 8.39
N ASP A 408 -21.98 -1.01 9.71
CA ASP A 408 -20.75 -1.40 10.38
C ASP A 408 -20.36 -2.84 9.99
N PRO A 409 -19.06 -3.09 9.68
CA PRO A 409 -18.59 -4.44 9.40
C PRO A 409 -18.64 -5.32 10.66
N PRO A 410 -18.48 -6.64 10.52
CA PRO A 410 -18.31 -7.54 11.66
C PRO A 410 -17.23 -7.04 12.63
N SER A 411 -17.37 -7.39 13.91
CA SER A 411 -16.34 -7.09 14.91
C SER A 411 -15.02 -7.81 14.59
N SER A 412 -13.91 -7.16 14.91
CA SER A 412 -12.57 -7.75 14.77
C SER A 412 -12.49 -9.10 15.51
N ALA A 413 -11.80 -10.06 14.89
CA ALA A 413 -11.56 -11.38 15.45
C ALA A 413 -10.14 -11.87 15.09
N PRO A 414 -9.46 -12.59 16.00
CA PRO A 414 -8.15 -13.17 15.70
C PRO A 414 -8.25 -14.23 14.60
N PHE A 415 -7.11 -14.57 14.00
CA PHE A 415 -7.05 -15.64 13.01
C PHE A 415 -7.58 -16.97 13.59
N PRO A 416 -8.31 -17.80 12.80
CA PRO A 416 -8.88 -19.05 13.27
C PRO A 416 -7.87 -19.96 13.98
N LYS A 417 -8.18 -20.39 15.20
CA LYS A 417 -7.33 -21.35 15.97
C LYS A 417 -7.13 -22.69 15.26
N SER A 418 -8.04 -23.06 14.38
CA SER A 418 -7.88 -24.22 13.48
C SER A 418 -8.07 -23.74 12.06
N TYR A 419 -7.10 -24.03 11.21
CA TYR A 419 -7.09 -23.67 9.79
C TYR A 419 -6.59 -24.84 8.97
N LYS A 420 -7.19 -25.06 7.80
CA LYS A 420 -6.76 -26.07 6.83
C LYS A 420 -6.92 -25.53 5.43
N ASP A 421 -6.02 -25.95 4.56
CA ASP A 421 -6.07 -25.70 3.12
C ASP A 421 -5.49 -26.92 2.41
N ASP A 422 -6.31 -27.59 1.61
CA ASP A 422 -5.92 -28.71 0.75
C ASP A 422 -5.55 -28.24 -0.66
N PHE A 423 -5.63 -26.93 -0.92
CA PHE A 423 -5.32 -26.30 -2.20
C PHE A 423 -6.14 -26.84 -3.39
N ASP A 424 -7.19 -27.61 -3.14
CA ASP A 424 -8.07 -28.18 -4.15
C ASP A 424 -9.09 -27.13 -4.61
N VAL A 425 -8.65 -26.29 -5.55
CA VAL A 425 -9.52 -25.27 -6.16
C VAL A 425 -10.19 -25.83 -7.42
N SER A 426 -11.52 -25.86 -7.43
CA SER A 426 -12.27 -26.33 -8.59
C SER A 426 -12.10 -25.36 -9.77
N GLY A 427 -11.49 -25.82 -10.87
CA GLY A 427 -11.30 -25.01 -12.08
C GLY A 427 -10.06 -24.13 -12.00
N ASN A 428 -10.10 -22.96 -12.65
CA ASN A 428 -9.00 -22.00 -12.57
C ASN A 428 -9.20 -21.10 -11.35
N PRO A 429 -8.24 -21.04 -10.41
CA PRO A 429 -8.34 -20.16 -9.25
C PRO A 429 -8.40 -18.70 -9.73
N TYR A 430 -9.19 -17.87 -9.05
CA TYR A 430 -9.36 -16.47 -9.43
C TYR A 430 -8.09 -15.63 -9.19
N PHE A 431 -7.28 -16.02 -8.20
CA PHE A 431 -5.96 -15.47 -7.89
C PHE A 431 -4.92 -16.58 -7.95
N SER A 432 -3.66 -16.26 -8.22
CA SER A 432 -2.60 -17.26 -8.44
C SER A 432 -2.13 -17.96 -7.16
N GLU A 433 -2.42 -17.43 -5.98
CA GLU A 433 -1.93 -17.92 -4.68
C GLU A 433 -3.09 -18.22 -3.71
N ALA A 434 -2.89 -19.19 -2.81
CA ALA A 434 -3.83 -19.56 -1.76
C ALA A 434 -4.08 -18.41 -0.77
N PRO A 435 -5.29 -18.29 -0.19
CA PRO A 435 -5.60 -17.17 0.72
C PRO A 435 -4.73 -17.20 1.99
N ASN A 436 -4.47 -16.02 2.55
CA ASN A 436 -3.76 -15.79 3.82
C ASN A 436 -2.26 -16.15 3.87
N PHE A 437 -1.74 -16.95 2.94
CA PHE A 437 -0.30 -17.08 2.77
C PHE A 437 0.29 -15.72 2.38
N ALA A 438 1.40 -15.33 3.00
CA ALA A 438 2.06 -14.06 2.72
C ALA A 438 3.53 -14.35 2.47
N ASP A 439 3.87 -14.48 1.19
CA ASP A 439 5.21 -14.76 0.73
C ASP A 439 6.19 -13.66 1.16
N GLN A 440 7.27 -14.04 1.87
CA GLN A 440 8.27 -13.11 2.38
C GLN A 440 9.62 -13.22 1.67
N THR A 441 9.89 -14.34 0.99
CA THR A 441 10.98 -14.55 0.03
C THR A 441 10.59 -15.72 -0.89
N GLY A 442 10.78 -15.59 -2.20
CA GLY A 442 10.24 -16.52 -3.19
C GLY A 442 8.76 -16.28 -3.47
N VAL A 443 8.17 -17.05 -4.39
CA VAL A 443 6.75 -16.91 -4.77
C VAL A 443 6.10 -18.28 -4.78
N PHE A 444 4.93 -18.40 -4.16
CA PHE A 444 4.17 -19.61 -4.00
C PHE A 444 2.87 -19.51 -4.80
N GLU A 445 2.61 -20.46 -5.70
CA GLU A 445 1.45 -20.42 -6.60
C GLU A 445 0.65 -21.72 -6.52
N TYR A 446 -0.66 -21.64 -6.75
CA TYR A 446 -1.47 -22.82 -7.04
C TYR A 446 -0.87 -23.56 -8.25
N PHE A 447 -0.73 -24.87 -8.12
CA PHE A 447 -0.16 -25.73 -9.14
C PHE A 447 -1.04 -26.95 -9.37
N THR A 448 -1.35 -27.22 -10.63
CA THR A 448 -2.09 -28.42 -11.01
C THR A 448 -1.20 -29.37 -11.78
N ASN A 449 -0.91 -30.54 -11.22
CA ASN A 449 -0.17 -31.59 -11.90
C ASN A 449 -1.08 -32.46 -12.77
N LEU A 450 -1.25 -32.07 -14.03
CA LEU A 450 -2.08 -32.82 -14.99
C LEU A 450 -1.47 -34.17 -15.42
N THR A 451 -0.19 -34.41 -15.13
CA THR A 451 0.52 -35.62 -15.59
C THR A 451 0.49 -36.77 -14.59
N ASP A 452 0.11 -36.50 -13.33
CA ASP A 452 0.00 -37.50 -12.28
C ASP A 452 -1.30 -37.26 -11.47
N PRO A 453 -2.44 -37.88 -11.85
CA PRO A 453 -3.73 -37.68 -11.18
C PRO A 453 -3.82 -38.42 -9.83
N GLY A 454 -2.71 -38.48 -9.10
CA GLY A 454 -2.61 -39.07 -7.77
C GLY A 454 -3.30 -38.22 -6.69
N PRO A 455 -3.04 -38.47 -5.39
CA PRO A 455 -3.70 -37.74 -4.31
C PRO A 455 -3.28 -36.26 -4.18
N HIS A 456 -2.32 -35.79 -4.98
CA HIS A 456 -1.74 -34.44 -4.94
C HIS A 456 -1.87 -33.76 -6.31
N VAL A 457 -3.08 -33.73 -6.88
CA VAL A 457 -3.32 -33.12 -8.20
C VAL A 457 -3.22 -31.60 -8.13
N SER A 458 -3.77 -31.00 -7.07
CA SER A 458 -3.73 -29.56 -6.80
C SER A 458 -2.82 -29.35 -5.60
N THR A 459 -1.83 -28.48 -5.72
CA THR A 459 -0.86 -28.20 -4.65
C THR A 459 -0.54 -26.71 -4.63
N LEU A 460 0.18 -26.29 -3.59
CA LEU A 460 0.86 -25.00 -3.57
C LEU A 460 2.34 -25.22 -3.91
N ARG A 461 2.92 -24.46 -4.83
CA ARG A 461 4.28 -24.67 -5.34
C ARG A 461 5.12 -23.42 -5.26
N GLN A 462 6.33 -23.53 -4.73
CA GLN A 462 7.36 -22.49 -4.84
C GLN A 462 7.90 -22.49 -6.27
N VAL A 463 7.80 -21.38 -7.00
CA VAL A 463 8.10 -21.32 -8.44
C VAL A 463 9.41 -20.60 -8.80
N VAL A 464 9.97 -19.78 -7.93
CA VAL A 464 11.18 -19.01 -8.20
C VAL A 464 12.43 -19.90 -8.08
N THR A 465 13.20 -20.02 -9.16
CA THR A 465 14.37 -20.94 -9.23
C THR A 465 15.72 -20.25 -9.15
N GLN A 466 15.73 -18.92 -9.03
CA GLN A 466 16.94 -18.12 -8.91
C GLN A 466 16.63 -16.87 -8.09
N ARG A 467 17.63 -16.36 -7.37
CA ARG A 467 17.46 -15.13 -6.61
C ARG A 467 17.12 -13.97 -7.57
N PRO A 468 16.08 -13.16 -7.30
CA PRO A 468 15.77 -11.96 -8.08
C PRO A 468 16.87 -10.88 -8.00
N VAL A 469 16.75 -9.85 -8.85
CA VAL A 469 17.37 -8.55 -8.62
C VAL A 469 16.61 -7.88 -7.48
N THR A 470 17.16 -7.95 -6.27
CA THR A 470 16.44 -7.67 -5.03
C THR A 470 16.34 -6.17 -4.74
N TRP A 471 15.20 -5.76 -4.16
CA TRP A 471 15.06 -4.42 -3.60
C TRP A 471 15.67 -4.39 -2.21
N VAL A 472 15.17 -5.19 -1.26
CA VAL A 472 15.77 -5.35 0.07
C VAL A 472 16.70 -6.57 0.14
N ALA A 473 17.09 -6.96 1.35
CA ALA A 473 17.86 -8.16 1.62
C ALA A 473 16.92 -9.36 1.83
N ASP A 474 16.41 -9.92 0.73
CA ASP A 474 15.72 -11.21 0.72
C ASP A 474 16.53 -12.30 1.45
N ALA A 475 15.85 -13.25 2.08
CA ALA A 475 16.50 -14.40 2.68
C ALA A 475 17.22 -15.27 1.63
N ASP A 476 18.12 -16.15 2.07
CA ASP A 476 18.74 -17.17 1.21
C ASP A 476 17.81 -18.36 0.95
N GLN A 477 16.74 -18.46 1.74
CA GLN A 477 15.69 -19.47 1.73
C GLN A 477 14.38 -18.81 1.28
N THR A 478 13.47 -19.58 0.67
CA THR A 478 12.11 -19.08 0.44
C THR A 478 11.25 -19.36 1.66
N ILE A 479 10.25 -18.51 1.89
CA ILE A 479 9.35 -18.63 3.03
C ILE A 479 8.06 -17.87 2.80
N SER A 480 6.94 -18.51 3.12
CA SER A 480 5.60 -17.90 3.18
C SER A 480 5.03 -18.05 4.58
N VAL A 481 4.58 -16.94 5.18
CA VAL A 481 4.04 -16.91 6.55
C VAL A 481 2.52 -16.86 6.55
N ILE A 482 1.89 -17.39 7.60
CA ILE A 482 0.44 -17.42 7.75
C ILE A 482 0.04 -17.50 9.23
N GLY A 483 -1.11 -16.90 9.57
CA GLY A 483 -1.80 -17.11 10.83
C GLY A 483 -1.76 -15.92 11.79
N ASP A 484 -1.85 -16.20 13.10
CA ASP A 484 -1.79 -15.18 14.15
C ASP A 484 -0.38 -15.07 14.74
N TYR A 485 0.20 -13.88 14.71
CA TYR A 485 1.51 -13.61 15.30
C TYR A 485 1.57 -13.85 16.82
N LYS A 486 0.41 -13.84 17.51
CA LYS A 486 0.30 -14.05 18.96
C LYS A 486 0.27 -15.52 19.36
N TRP A 487 0.29 -16.45 18.40
CA TRP A 487 0.29 -17.88 18.72
C TRP A 487 1.59 -18.33 19.37
N HIS A 488 1.44 -19.13 20.43
CA HIS A 488 2.51 -19.62 21.28
C HIS A 488 2.60 -21.14 21.20
N ASP A 489 1.52 -21.85 21.54
CA ASP A 489 1.48 -23.30 21.48
C ASP A 489 0.67 -23.71 20.24
N LEU A 490 1.29 -24.50 19.36
CA LEU A 490 0.69 -24.85 18.08
C LEU A 490 1.20 -26.18 17.53
N MET A 491 0.36 -26.80 16.72
CA MET A 491 0.71 -27.90 15.84
C MET A 491 0.49 -27.46 14.40
N VAL A 492 1.49 -27.66 13.56
CA VAL A 492 1.39 -27.50 12.10
C VAL A 492 1.70 -28.83 11.43
N SER A 493 0.97 -29.16 10.38
CA SER A 493 1.31 -30.26 9.48
C SER A 493 1.15 -29.85 8.02
N CYS A 494 2.00 -30.39 7.15
CA CYS A 494 1.92 -30.19 5.71
C CYS A 494 2.53 -31.40 5.01
N ASP A 495 1.92 -31.82 3.91
CA ASP A 495 2.54 -32.75 2.98
C ASP A 495 3.52 -31.97 2.08
N ILE A 496 4.73 -32.49 1.89
CA ILE A 496 5.79 -31.82 1.15
C ILE A 496 6.33 -32.70 0.03
N TYR A 497 6.85 -32.05 -1.01
CA TYR A 497 7.47 -32.71 -2.16
C TYR A 497 8.66 -31.90 -2.66
N MET A 498 9.86 -32.48 -2.58
CA MET A 498 11.10 -31.88 -3.07
C MET A 498 11.35 -32.29 -4.53
N GLU A 499 11.54 -31.33 -5.43
CA GLU A 499 11.77 -31.64 -6.85
C GLU A 499 13.26 -31.83 -7.20
N ALA A 500 14.13 -31.04 -6.56
CA ALA A 500 15.57 -31.07 -6.78
C ALA A 500 16.21 -32.31 -6.16
N VAL A 501 16.89 -33.10 -7.00
CA VAL A 501 17.58 -34.32 -6.56
C VAL A 501 18.88 -33.96 -5.83
N HIS A 502 19.12 -34.61 -4.69
CA HIS A 502 20.27 -34.40 -3.79
C HIS A 502 20.34 -33.06 -3.05
N THR A 503 20.00 -31.95 -3.69
CA THR A 503 20.11 -30.61 -3.09
C THR A 503 18.80 -30.09 -2.50
N GLY A 504 17.67 -30.70 -2.85
CA GLY A 504 16.35 -30.25 -2.42
C GLY A 504 16.21 -30.22 -0.90
N GLY A 505 15.66 -29.12 -0.38
CA GLY A 505 15.27 -29.03 1.03
C GLY A 505 14.01 -28.21 1.21
N VAL A 506 13.17 -28.65 2.15
CA VAL A 506 11.90 -28.00 2.51
C VAL A 506 11.76 -27.93 4.02
N PHE A 507 10.95 -27.00 4.50
CA PHE A 507 10.63 -26.91 5.92
C PHE A 507 9.19 -26.51 6.18
N ILE A 508 8.73 -26.86 7.39
CA ILE A 508 7.62 -26.21 8.07
C ILE A 508 8.17 -25.51 9.32
N ALA A 509 7.59 -24.37 9.70
CA ALA A 509 8.06 -23.60 10.84
C ALA A 509 6.91 -23.03 11.67
N VAL A 510 7.24 -22.75 12.93
CA VAL A 510 6.33 -22.14 13.90
C VAL A 510 7.05 -21.06 14.70
N ARG A 511 6.29 -20.12 15.25
CA ARG A 511 6.79 -18.95 15.98
C ARG A 511 7.76 -18.10 15.14
N VAL A 512 7.49 -17.96 13.86
CA VAL A 512 8.27 -17.08 12.97
C VAL A 512 8.05 -15.64 13.41
N ASP A 513 9.10 -14.99 13.93
CA ASP A 513 8.99 -13.74 14.69
C ASP A 513 9.18 -12.46 13.86
N LYS A 514 9.62 -12.58 12.60
CA LYS A 514 9.84 -11.43 11.71
C LYS A 514 9.48 -11.75 10.27
N GLY A 515 9.05 -10.73 9.55
CA GLY A 515 8.84 -10.76 8.10
C GLY A 515 9.33 -9.49 7.42
N GLY A 516 8.86 -9.28 6.20
CA GLY A 516 9.13 -8.09 5.41
C GLY A 516 10.60 -7.89 5.10
N GLY A 517 11.02 -6.63 5.01
CA GLY A 517 12.40 -6.21 4.73
C GLY A 517 13.47 -6.71 5.73
N VAL A 518 13.07 -7.34 6.84
CA VAL A 518 13.97 -7.91 7.85
C VAL A 518 13.87 -9.44 7.98
N ILE A 519 13.19 -10.11 7.04
CA ILE A 519 12.95 -11.55 7.02
C ILE A 519 14.22 -12.39 7.23
N ARG A 520 15.36 -11.93 6.70
CA ARG A 520 16.66 -12.63 6.84
C ARG A 520 17.11 -12.81 8.29
N SER A 521 16.59 -12.00 9.21
CA SER A 521 16.89 -12.05 10.65
C SER A 521 15.81 -12.75 11.47
N THR A 522 14.84 -13.39 10.82
CA THR A 522 13.76 -14.09 11.52
C THR A 522 14.29 -15.28 12.30
N ARG A 523 13.75 -15.41 13.50
CA ARG A 523 13.87 -16.58 14.35
C ARG A 523 12.55 -17.33 14.36
N GLY A 524 12.57 -18.52 14.92
CA GLY A 524 11.45 -19.44 14.93
C GLY A 524 11.91 -20.83 15.27
N ILE A 525 11.09 -21.81 14.94
CA ILE A 525 11.43 -23.21 15.09
C ILE A 525 11.17 -23.84 13.72
N PHE A 526 12.25 -24.07 12.98
CA PHE A 526 12.20 -24.53 11.60
C PHE A 526 12.54 -26.01 11.55
N PHE A 527 11.62 -26.84 11.04
CA PHE A 527 11.85 -28.27 10.85
C PHE A 527 12.10 -28.56 9.36
N TRP A 528 13.37 -28.81 9.05
CA TRP A 528 13.88 -29.04 7.69
C TRP A 528 14.02 -30.53 7.40
N VAL A 529 13.67 -30.93 6.19
CA VAL A 529 14.05 -32.24 5.62
C VAL A 529 14.71 -32.04 4.26
N TYR A 530 15.66 -32.90 3.93
CA TYR A 530 16.49 -32.77 2.74
C TYR A 530 16.41 -34.02 1.86
N ALA A 531 16.65 -33.85 0.57
CA ALA A 531 16.64 -34.90 -0.44
C ALA A 531 17.82 -35.89 -0.31
N ASP A 532 18.83 -35.55 0.49
CA ASP A 532 19.96 -36.44 0.83
C ASP A 532 19.66 -37.41 1.98
N GLY A 533 18.46 -37.35 2.56
CA GLY A 533 18.02 -38.22 3.65
C GLY A 533 18.35 -37.71 5.04
N THR A 534 18.69 -36.43 5.19
CA THR A 534 18.91 -35.77 6.48
C THR A 534 17.75 -34.86 6.90
N TYR A 535 17.70 -34.51 8.19
CA TYR A 535 16.84 -33.45 8.73
C TYR A 535 17.63 -32.50 9.62
N LYS A 536 17.10 -31.28 9.79
CA LYS A 536 17.57 -30.30 10.78
C LYS A 536 16.39 -29.67 11.50
N VAL A 537 16.60 -29.24 12.74
CA VAL A 537 15.71 -28.34 13.47
C VAL A 537 16.53 -27.12 13.86
N THR A 538 16.12 -25.92 13.46
CA THR A 538 16.90 -24.69 13.70
C THR A 538 16.07 -23.62 14.39
N ASN A 539 16.75 -22.68 15.06
CA ASN A 539 16.10 -21.53 15.72
C ASN A 539 16.01 -20.29 14.80
N ASP A 540 16.64 -20.34 13.64
CA ASP A 540 16.71 -19.25 12.66
C ASP A 540 16.57 -19.78 11.25
N LEU A 541 16.09 -18.92 10.35
CA LEU A 541 15.86 -19.24 8.94
C LEU A 541 17.17 -19.56 8.20
N SER A 542 18.28 -18.88 8.56
CA SER A 542 19.58 -19.11 7.92
C SER A 542 20.22 -20.46 8.24
N GLY A 543 19.61 -21.22 9.16
CA GLY A 543 20.05 -22.56 9.54
C GLY A 543 21.34 -22.60 10.36
N MET A 544 21.75 -21.47 10.96
CA MET A 544 23.01 -21.38 11.71
C MET A 544 22.90 -21.94 13.13
N THR A 545 21.76 -21.77 13.79
CA THR A 545 21.50 -22.22 15.16
C THR A 545 20.78 -23.56 15.12
N VAL A 546 21.55 -24.64 14.98
CA VAL A 546 21.02 -26.01 14.95
C VAL A 546 20.65 -26.48 16.36
N LEU A 547 19.40 -26.87 16.53
CA LEU A 547 18.83 -27.43 17.75
C LEU A 547 18.88 -28.96 17.75
N ALA A 548 18.72 -29.56 16.57
CA ALA A 548 18.83 -30.98 16.32
C ALA A 548 19.12 -31.25 14.85
N GLU A 549 19.77 -32.37 14.55
CA GLU A 549 19.98 -32.86 13.20
C GLU A 549 20.14 -34.39 13.22
N GLY A 550 19.90 -35.03 12.08
CA GLY A 550 20.01 -36.49 11.98
C GLY A 550 19.56 -37.02 10.64
N LEU A 551 19.28 -38.32 10.58
CA LEU A 551 18.79 -39.01 9.38
C LEU A 551 17.26 -39.09 9.38
N SER A 552 16.65 -38.69 8.28
CA SER A 552 15.21 -38.79 7.99
C SER A 552 14.89 -39.89 6.98
N GLY A 553 15.83 -40.24 6.11
CA GLY A 553 15.59 -41.14 4.97
C GLY A 553 14.71 -40.53 3.87
N THR A 554 14.49 -39.21 3.90
CA THR A 554 13.79 -38.48 2.85
C THR A 554 14.57 -38.47 1.54
N ARG A 555 13.88 -38.39 0.41
CA ARG A 555 14.47 -38.26 -0.93
C ARG A 555 13.63 -37.36 -1.81
N ALA A 556 14.23 -36.83 -2.86
CA ALA A 556 13.49 -36.08 -3.88
C ALA A 556 12.41 -36.94 -4.55
N ARG A 557 11.38 -36.27 -5.07
CA ARG A 557 10.28 -36.85 -5.84
C ARG A 557 9.44 -37.87 -5.10
N VAL A 558 9.29 -37.68 -3.78
CA VAL A 558 8.43 -38.48 -2.91
C VAL A 558 7.71 -37.54 -1.96
N TRP A 559 6.41 -37.79 -1.76
CA TRP A 559 5.59 -37.08 -0.79
C TRP A 559 5.87 -37.55 0.63
N TYR A 560 6.00 -36.60 1.56
CA TYR A 560 6.13 -36.86 2.98
C TYR A 560 5.21 -35.93 3.77
N LYS A 561 4.62 -36.44 4.85
CA LYS A 561 3.89 -35.62 5.80
C LYS A 561 4.80 -35.18 6.94
N LEU A 562 5.02 -33.87 7.06
CA LEU A 562 5.72 -33.28 8.20
C LEU A 562 4.69 -32.82 9.23
N THR A 563 4.98 -33.05 10.51
CA THR A 563 4.24 -32.46 11.63
C THR A 563 5.23 -31.86 12.62
N LEU A 564 5.01 -30.60 13.00
CA LEU A 564 5.78 -29.90 14.03
C LEU A 564 4.83 -29.42 15.12
N THR A 565 5.10 -29.85 16.35
CA THR A 565 4.28 -29.52 17.53
C THR A 565 5.13 -28.78 18.54
N VAL A 566 4.64 -27.65 19.03
CA VAL A 566 5.27 -26.84 20.06
C VAL A 566 4.29 -26.60 21.20
N LYS A 567 4.72 -26.94 22.41
CA LYS A 567 3.95 -26.76 23.64
C LYS A 567 4.85 -26.24 24.76
N GLY A 568 4.57 -25.03 25.24
CA GLY A 568 5.44 -24.31 26.16
C GLY A 568 6.83 -24.11 25.57
N ASN A 569 7.84 -24.69 26.22
CA ASN A 569 9.23 -24.62 25.77
C ASN A 569 9.69 -25.86 25.00
N TYR A 570 8.80 -26.81 24.72
CA TYR A 570 9.13 -28.09 24.11
C TYR A 570 8.62 -28.15 22.68
N ALA A 571 9.49 -28.59 21.77
CA ALA A 571 9.14 -28.91 20.39
C ALA A 571 9.37 -30.39 20.09
N SER A 572 8.56 -30.93 19.19
CA SER A 572 8.68 -32.30 18.65
C SER A 572 8.27 -32.33 17.19
N ALA A 573 8.90 -33.22 16.43
CA ALA A 573 8.66 -33.36 15.00
C ALA A 573 8.43 -34.82 14.61
N ASP A 574 7.44 -35.04 13.76
CA ASP A 574 7.08 -36.34 13.20
C ASP A 574 7.22 -36.31 11.67
N LEU A 575 7.62 -37.44 11.10
CA LEU A 575 7.69 -37.70 9.66
C LEU A 575 6.78 -38.88 9.33
N ASN A 576 5.77 -38.67 8.49
CA ASN A 576 4.73 -39.67 8.17
C ASN A 576 4.04 -40.25 9.42
N GLY A 577 3.87 -39.42 10.46
CA GLY A 577 3.27 -39.82 11.73
C GLY A 577 4.18 -40.63 12.66
N TYR A 578 5.44 -40.87 12.27
CA TYR A 578 6.45 -41.49 13.13
C TYR A 578 7.33 -40.42 13.76
N PRO A 579 7.60 -40.49 15.08
CA PRO A 579 8.46 -39.51 15.74
C PRO A 579 9.88 -39.53 15.17
N LEU A 580 10.32 -38.37 14.66
CA LEU A 580 11.69 -38.18 14.18
C LEU A 580 12.55 -37.54 15.26
N TRP A 581 11.97 -36.63 16.06
CA TRP A 581 12.70 -35.89 17.07
C TRP A 581 11.78 -35.37 18.21
N LYS A 582 12.30 -35.31 19.45
CA LYS A 582 11.58 -34.78 20.64
C LYS A 582 12.50 -33.99 21.58
N ASN A 583 11.94 -32.98 22.24
CA ASN A 583 12.44 -32.30 23.44
C ASN A 583 13.63 -31.32 23.28
N ALA A 584 13.64 -30.41 22.28
CA ALA A 584 14.44 -29.18 22.50
C ALA A 584 13.74 -28.33 23.54
N VAL A 585 14.53 -27.75 24.44
CA VAL A 585 14.11 -26.62 25.28
C VAL A 585 14.38 -25.34 24.50
N LEU A 586 13.33 -24.58 24.26
CA LEU A 586 13.37 -23.33 23.50
C LEU A 586 12.86 -22.18 24.37
N TRP A 587 13.67 -21.11 24.44
CA TRP A 587 13.34 -19.94 25.25
C TRP A 587 12.79 -18.79 24.41
N GLU A 588 13.27 -18.65 23.17
CA GLU A 588 12.86 -17.61 22.22
C GLU A 588 12.93 -18.15 20.78
N PRO A 589 12.05 -17.70 19.87
CA PRO A 589 10.92 -16.82 20.13
C PRO A 589 9.74 -17.52 20.83
N ARG A 590 8.93 -16.75 21.56
CA ARG A 590 7.78 -17.26 22.35
C ARG A 590 6.48 -17.33 21.57
N HIS A 591 6.35 -16.52 20.53
CA HIS A 591 5.20 -16.45 19.66
C HIS A 591 5.62 -16.07 18.24
N GLY A 592 4.72 -16.21 17.29
CA GLY A 592 4.91 -15.80 15.90
C GLY A 592 4.07 -16.64 14.95
N TRP A 593 4.20 -16.37 13.65
CA TRP A 593 3.43 -17.04 12.62
C TRP A 593 3.85 -18.51 12.42
N VAL A 594 3.04 -19.22 11.64
CA VAL A 594 3.40 -20.47 10.99
C VAL A 594 4.00 -20.16 9.63
N ALA A 595 4.91 -21.00 9.13
CA ALA A 595 5.44 -20.85 7.79
C ALA A 595 5.75 -22.18 7.09
N ILE A 596 5.86 -22.10 5.78
CA ILE A 596 6.39 -23.14 4.89
C ILE A 596 7.48 -22.53 4.01
N GLY A 597 8.40 -23.35 3.49
CA GLY A 597 9.41 -22.84 2.57
C GLY A 597 10.44 -23.86 2.10
N THR A 598 11.41 -23.37 1.32
CA THR A 598 12.48 -24.17 0.70
C THR A 598 13.86 -23.69 1.12
N SER A 599 14.86 -24.58 1.08
CA SER A 599 16.23 -24.26 1.51
C SER A 599 17.01 -23.32 0.60
N SER A 600 16.54 -23.11 -0.62
CA SER A 600 17.05 -22.14 -1.59
C SER A 600 15.95 -21.77 -2.57
N PHE A 601 16.24 -20.93 -3.58
CA PHE A 601 15.32 -20.69 -4.70
C PHE A 601 15.21 -21.94 -5.59
N GLU A 602 14.37 -22.89 -5.18
CA GLU A 602 14.17 -24.18 -5.84
C GLU A 602 12.71 -24.62 -5.80
N LEU A 603 12.32 -25.44 -6.78
CA LEU A 603 10.95 -25.92 -6.93
C LEU A 603 10.62 -26.95 -5.82
N ALA A 604 9.52 -26.73 -5.13
CA ALA A 604 8.94 -27.67 -4.19
C ALA A 604 7.42 -27.47 -4.10
N GLN A 605 6.71 -28.54 -3.76
CA GLN A 605 5.25 -28.51 -3.61
C GLN A 605 4.85 -28.82 -2.17
N PHE A 606 3.73 -28.24 -1.77
CA PHE A 606 3.11 -28.30 -0.46
C PHE A 606 1.64 -28.66 -0.63
N ASP A 607 1.13 -29.51 0.25
CA ASP A 607 -0.27 -29.96 0.20
C ASP A 607 -0.83 -30.26 1.61
N ASN A 608 -2.16 -30.35 1.73
CA ASN A 608 -2.89 -30.72 2.94
C ASN A 608 -2.41 -29.95 4.19
N PHE A 609 -2.24 -28.64 4.05
CA PHE A 609 -1.76 -27.78 5.12
C PHE A 609 -2.78 -27.69 6.25
N ALA A 610 -2.31 -27.80 7.49
CA ALA A 610 -3.17 -27.70 8.67
C ALA A 610 -2.44 -27.04 9.86
N ILE A 611 -3.17 -26.18 10.57
CA ILE A 611 -2.74 -25.55 11.82
C ILE A 611 -3.78 -25.85 12.90
N GLU A 612 -3.30 -26.13 14.10
CA GLU A 612 -4.08 -26.18 15.33
C GLU A 612 -3.34 -25.44 16.44
N ALA A 613 -3.84 -24.26 16.82
CA ALA A 613 -3.39 -23.53 18.00
C ALA A 613 -3.86 -24.28 19.25
N LEU A 614 -2.90 -24.69 20.07
CA LEU A 614 -3.14 -25.48 21.28
C LEU A 614 -3.56 -24.55 22.43
N ALA A 615 -4.40 -25.09 23.32
CA ALA A 615 -4.96 -24.36 24.46
C ALA A 615 -3.98 -24.19 25.62
#